data_AF-A0A2E2XMJ5-F1
#
_entry.id   AF-A0A2E2XMJ5-F1
#
_cell.length_a   1.000
_cell.length_b   1.000
_cell.length_c   1.000
_cell.angle_alpha   90.00
_cell.angle_beta   90.00
_cell.angle_gamma   90.00
#
_symmetry.space_group_name_H-M   'P 1'
#
loop_
_entity.id
_entity.type
_entity.pdbx_description
1 polymer ?
#
loop_
_entity_poly.entity_id
_entity_poly.type
_entity_poly.pdbx_seq_one_letter_code
_entity_poly.pdbx_strand_id
1 'polypeptide(L)'
;MISIPGLNCEAALNRLDGNLSLYFRLVEKYITGQAGIDRAIRANANMQDKTEAIRLTHSLKGLSAGLGAEVVTELSAQLEQGLKGGGDCTSLIDQLECELESTVSNLKQALVEYEDFLVIAVDDLESLVPVPDTLKRVQVLLAASDVEAIELLERLSLHRDASDLKSVLKLARDYKFDEALESFIEVSRDTKEK
;
A
#
# COMPACT_ATOMS: atom_id res chain seq x y z
N MET A 1 -10.97 -1.93 -13.02
CA MET A 1 -10.49 -0.53 -12.94
C MET A 1 -10.60 -0.13 -11.48
N ILE A 2 -9.49 0.27 -10.85
CA ILE A 2 -9.50 0.69 -9.44
C ILE A 2 -10.26 2.01 -9.38
N SER A 3 -11.38 2.05 -8.66
CA SER A 3 -12.21 3.24 -8.48
C SER A 3 -12.11 3.65 -7.03
N ILE A 4 -11.47 4.79 -6.75
CA ILE A 4 -11.33 5.30 -5.40
C ILE A 4 -12.35 6.42 -5.20
N PRO A 5 -13.24 6.33 -4.19
CA PRO A 5 -14.23 7.38 -3.95
C PRO A 5 -13.58 8.77 -3.80
N GLY A 6 -14.14 9.76 -4.49
CA GLY A 6 -13.64 11.14 -4.49
C GLY A 6 -12.45 11.41 -5.40
N LEU A 7 -11.94 10.39 -6.12
CA LEU A 7 -10.81 10.54 -7.04
C LEU A 7 -11.19 10.16 -8.47
N ASN A 8 -10.88 11.04 -9.40
CA ASN A 8 -10.94 10.78 -10.83
C ASN A 8 -9.65 10.08 -11.29
N CYS A 9 -9.50 8.81 -10.91
CA CYS A 9 -8.32 7.99 -11.23
C CYS A 9 -8.08 7.88 -12.74
N GLU A 10 -9.14 7.83 -13.54
CA GLU A 10 -9.06 7.76 -15.01
C GLU A 10 -8.42 9.02 -15.59
N ALA A 11 -8.92 10.21 -15.22
CA ALA A 11 -8.35 11.46 -15.69
C ALA A 11 -6.91 11.66 -15.21
N ALA A 12 -6.58 11.21 -14.00
CA ALA A 12 -5.23 11.26 -13.48
C ALA A 12 -4.28 10.33 -14.25
N LEU A 13 -4.69 9.07 -14.48
CA LEU A 13 -3.91 8.09 -15.24
C LEU A 13 -3.71 8.50 -16.70
N ASN A 14 -4.72 9.10 -17.33
CA ASN A 14 -4.59 9.64 -18.69
C ASN A 14 -3.50 10.71 -18.81
N ARG A 15 -3.28 11.52 -17.76
CA ARG A 15 -2.17 12.50 -17.74
C ARG A 15 -0.79 11.85 -17.56
N LEU A 16 -0.77 10.62 -17.06
CA LEU A 16 0.44 9.84 -16.82
C LEU A 16 0.67 8.81 -17.93
N ASP A 17 0.03 8.96 -19.09
CA ASP A 17 0.08 8.01 -20.21
C ASP A 17 -0.25 6.55 -19.79
N GLY A 18 -1.16 6.39 -18.82
CA GLY A 18 -1.53 5.09 -18.27
C GLY A 18 -0.51 4.47 -17.32
N ASN A 19 0.51 5.20 -16.88
CA ASN A 19 1.56 4.68 -16.01
C ASN A 19 1.09 4.49 -14.56
N LEU A 20 0.57 3.30 -14.27
CA LEU A 20 0.10 2.90 -12.94
C LEU A 20 1.21 2.97 -11.87
N SER A 21 2.45 2.56 -12.18
CA SER A 21 3.56 2.60 -11.22
C SER A 21 3.92 4.04 -10.81
N LEU A 22 3.78 5.01 -11.71
CA LEU A 22 3.93 6.42 -11.39
C LEU A 22 2.76 6.94 -10.56
N TYR A 23 1.52 6.51 -10.89
CA TYR A 23 0.34 6.86 -10.13
C TYR A 23 0.42 6.38 -8.67
N PHE A 24 0.82 5.13 -8.43
CA PHE A 24 0.99 4.60 -7.07
C PHE A 24 2.05 5.36 -6.27
N ARG A 25 3.20 5.70 -6.88
CA ARG A 25 4.20 6.55 -6.22
C ARG A 25 3.66 7.93 -5.84
N LEU A 26 2.76 8.49 -6.65
CA LEU A 26 2.08 9.75 -6.32
C LEU A 26 1.11 9.56 -5.15
N VAL A 27 0.37 8.45 -5.12
CA VAL A 27 -0.52 8.10 -4.00
C VAL A 27 0.26 7.96 -2.69
N GLU A 28 1.36 7.21 -2.68
CA GLU A 28 2.23 7.06 -1.49
C GLU A 28 2.78 8.41 -1.03
N LYS A 29 3.28 9.22 -1.98
CA LYS A 29 3.79 10.56 -1.68
C LYS A 29 2.71 11.49 -1.11
N TYR A 30 1.46 11.33 -1.56
CA TYR A 30 0.34 12.08 -1.01
C TYR A 30 0.07 11.63 0.42
N ILE A 31 -0.16 10.34 0.66
CA ILE A 31 -0.46 9.81 1.99
C ILE A 31 0.62 10.20 3.02
N THR A 32 1.90 10.11 2.64
CA THR A 32 3.03 10.47 3.51
C THR A 32 3.22 11.98 3.63
N GLY A 33 2.98 12.74 2.56
CA GLY A 33 3.24 14.17 2.49
C GLY A 33 2.15 15.07 3.07
N GLN A 34 0.92 14.56 3.23
CA GLN A 34 -0.20 15.36 3.78
C GLN A 34 -0.32 15.33 5.30
N ALA A 35 0.49 14.53 6.00
CA ALA A 35 0.41 14.46 7.46
C ALA A 35 0.75 15.83 8.10
N GLY A 36 -0.27 16.51 8.62
CA GLY A 36 -0.11 17.80 9.32
C GLY A 36 -0.03 19.02 8.41
N ILE A 37 -0.22 18.88 7.11
CA ILE A 37 -0.24 20.04 6.18
C ILE A 37 -1.42 20.96 6.48
N ASP A 38 -2.55 20.38 6.86
CA ASP A 38 -3.78 21.01 7.29
C ASP A 38 -3.55 21.92 8.52
N ARG A 39 -2.94 21.35 9.56
CA ARG A 39 -2.56 22.08 10.77
C ARG A 39 -1.56 23.20 10.47
N ALA A 40 -0.61 22.96 9.57
CA ALA A 40 0.34 23.97 9.15
C ALA A 40 -0.34 25.12 8.38
N ILE A 41 -1.28 24.81 7.48
CA ILE A 41 -2.08 25.81 6.77
C ILE A 41 -2.89 26.63 7.77
N ARG A 42 -3.61 26.00 8.70
CA ARG A 42 -4.39 26.69 9.73
C ARG A 42 -3.54 27.62 10.60
N ALA A 43 -2.38 27.15 11.06
CA ALA A 43 -1.48 27.94 11.89
C ALA A 43 -0.96 29.19 11.17
N ASN A 44 -0.56 29.06 9.90
CA ASN A 44 -0.04 30.17 9.12
C ASN A 44 -1.15 31.10 8.59
N ALA A 45 -2.38 30.60 8.41
CA ALA A 45 -3.52 31.41 7.96
C ALA A 45 -3.92 32.50 8.98
N ASN A 46 -3.63 32.27 10.27
CA ASN A 46 -3.90 33.22 11.36
C ASN A 46 -2.77 34.24 11.60
N MET A 47 -1.66 34.12 10.88
CA MET A 47 -0.55 35.07 10.98
C MET A 47 -0.82 36.32 10.13
N GLN A 48 -0.16 37.43 10.47
CA GLN A 48 -0.17 38.62 9.61
C GLN A 48 0.49 38.35 8.26
N ASP A 49 1.57 37.57 8.25
CA ASP A 49 2.21 37.09 7.03
C ASP A 49 1.63 35.73 6.62
N LYS A 50 0.75 35.74 5.62
CA LYS A 50 0.09 34.55 5.07
C LYS A 50 0.89 33.86 3.96
N THR A 51 2.12 34.29 3.67
CA THR A 51 2.92 33.80 2.52
C THR A 51 3.10 32.28 2.56
N GLU A 52 3.41 31.73 3.74
CA GLU A 52 3.62 30.29 3.88
C GLU A 52 2.31 29.49 3.75
N ALA A 53 1.19 29.99 4.30
CA ALA A 53 -0.12 29.38 4.11
C ALA A 53 -0.50 29.29 2.62
N ILE A 54 -0.23 30.36 1.86
CA ILE A 54 -0.48 30.42 0.42
C ILE A 54 0.39 29.38 -0.31
N ARG A 55 1.68 29.28 0.03
CA ARG A 55 2.62 28.33 -0.58
C ARG A 55 2.23 26.87 -0.31
N LEU A 56 1.85 26.55 0.92
CA LEU A 56 1.38 25.21 1.32
C LEU A 56 0.10 24.85 0.57
N THR A 57 -0.87 25.77 0.54
CA THR A 57 -2.14 25.58 -0.18
C THR A 57 -1.92 25.38 -1.67
N HIS A 58 -1.02 26.16 -2.29
CA HIS A 58 -0.67 26.00 -3.70
C HIS A 58 -0.04 24.64 -4.01
N SER A 59 0.84 24.16 -3.12
CA SER A 59 1.49 22.86 -3.26
C SER A 59 0.47 21.72 -3.14
N LEU A 60 -0.44 21.81 -2.15
CA LEU A 60 -1.53 20.86 -1.96
C LEU A 60 -2.46 20.80 -3.17
N LYS A 61 -2.81 21.95 -3.75
CA LYS A 61 -3.62 22.04 -4.98
C LYS A 61 -3.00 21.25 -6.12
N GLY A 62 -1.72 21.50 -6.41
CA GLY A 62 -1.01 20.87 -7.52
C GLY A 62 -0.88 19.36 -7.34
N LEU A 63 -0.58 18.91 -6.12
CA LEU A 63 -0.46 17.48 -5.84
C LEU A 63 -1.82 16.77 -5.91
N SER A 64 -2.87 17.38 -5.37
CA SER A 64 -4.25 16.83 -5.43
C SER A 64 -4.77 16.77 -6.88
N ALA A 65 -4.44 17.76 -7.70
CA ALA A 65 -4.81 17.77 -9.12
C ALA A 65 -4.12 16.66 -9.90
N GLY A 66 -2.91 16.26 -9.50
CA GLY A 66 -2.18 15.13 -10.08
C GLY A 66 -2.79 13.77 -9.76
N LEU A 67 -3.50 13.66 -8.63
CA LEU A 67 -4.22 12.43 -8.23
C LEU A 67 -5.64 12.33 -8.77
N GLY A 68 -6.19 13.44 -9.27
CA GLY A 68 -7.61 13.54 -9.62
C GLY A 68 -8.53 13.81 -8.42
N ALA A 69 -7.99 14.34 -7.31
CA ALA A 69 -8.78 14.75 -6.14
C ALA A 69 -9.39 16.15 -6.38
N GLU A 70 -10.42 16.19 -7.23
CA GLU A 70 -10.99 17.44 -7.76
C GLU A 70 -11.52 18.37 -6.67
N VAL A 71 -12.21 17.82 -5.65
CA VAL A 71 -12.76 18.60 -4.53
C VAL A 71 -11.65 19.27 -3.71
N VAL A 72 -10.59 18.52 -3.37
CA VAL A 72 -9.43 19.07 -2.65
C VAL A 72 -8.73 20.16 -3.49
N THR A 73 -8.60 19.95 -4.80
CA THR A 73 -8.04 20.94 -5.72
C THR A 73 -8.87 22.22 -5.74
N GLU A 74 -10.20 22.12 -5.79
CA GLU A 74 -11.09 23.28 -5.79
C GLU A 74 -11.05 24.04 -4.46
N LEU A 75 -11.18 23.34 -3.34
CA LEU A 75 -11.07 23.93 -1.99
C LEU A 75 -9.72 24.63 -1.80
N SER A 76 -8.63 24.01 -2.25
CA SER A 76 -7.30 24.62 -2.19
C SER A 76 -7.22 25.89 -3.06
N ALA A 77 -7.85 25.91 -4.25
CA ALA A 77 -7.88 27.10 -5.09
C ALA A 77 -8.67 28.26 -4.44
N GLN A 78 -9.81 27.96 -3.83
CA GLN A 78 -10.62 28.94 -3.10
C GLN A 78 -9.86 29.48 -1.88
N LEU A 79 -9.22 28.60 -1.11
CA LEU A 79 -8.41 28.99 0.04
C LEU A 79 -7.21 29.86 -0.38
N GLU A 80 -6.51 29.50 -1.45
CA GLU A 80 -5.39 30.29 -1.98
C GLU A 80 -5.84 31.72 -2.33
N GLN A 81 -7.02 31.87 -2.94
CA GLN A 81 -7.59 33.19 -3.26
C GLN A 81 -8.01 33.96 -2.00
N GLY A 82 -8.69 33.30 -1.06
CA GLY A 82 -9.12 33.91 0.21
C GLY A 82 -7.95 34.42 1.04
N LEU A 83 -6.86 33.65 1.12
CA LEU A 83 -5.64 34.03 1.81
C LEU A 83 -4.98 35.26 1.18
N LYS A 84 -4.91 35.32 -0.16
CA LYS A 84 -4.38 36.49 -0.90
C LYS A 84 -5.26 37.73 -0.75
N GLY A 85 -6.58 37.55 -0.66
CA GLY A 85 -7.55 38.62 -0.46
C GLY A 85 -7.64 39.13 0.98
N GLY A 86 -6.95 38.49 1.93
CA GLY A 86 -6.97 38.89 3.34
C GLY A 86 -8.26 38.55 4.09
N GLY A 87 -9.17 37.77 3.50
CA GLY A 87 -10.44 37.38 4.11
C GLY A 87 -10.29 36.36 5.24
N ASP A 88 -11.37 36.15 6.00
CA ASP A 88 -11.51 35.00 6.90
C ASP A 88 -11.72 33.73 6.06
N CYS A 89 -10.87 32.74 6.29
CA CYS A 89 -10.86 31.49 5.55
C CYS A 89 -11.15 30.28 6.45
N THR A 90 -11.57 30.50 7.70
CA THR A 90 -11.74 29.44 8.70
C THR A 90 -12.61 28.30 8.19
N SER A 91 -13.78 28.62 7.60
CA SER A 91 -14.69 27.60 7.05
C SER A 91 -14.10 26.83 5.86
N LEU A 92 -13.28 27.48 5.02
CA LEU A 92 -12.60 26.81 3.90
C LEU A 92 -11.52 25.85 4.41
N ILE A 93 -10.83 26.22 5.48
CA ILE A 93 -9.82 25.38 6.12
C ILE A 93 -10.50 24.16 6.76
N ASP A 94 -11.63 24.33 7.44
CA ASP A 94 -12.41 23.22 8.03
C ASP A 94 -12.88 22.24 6.94
N GLN A 95 -13.40 22.75 5.82
CA GLN A 95 -13.83 21.91 4.69
C GLN A 95 -12.67 21.16 4.04
N LEU A 96 -11.54 21.84 3.84
CA LEU A 96 -10.33 21.25 3.28
C LEU A 96 -9.77 20.14 4.18
N GLU A 97 -9.80 20.34 5.50
CA GLU A 97 -9.40 19.34 6.49
C GLU A 97 -10.23 18.05 6.37
N CYS A 98 -11.57 18.18 6.41
CA CYS A 98 -12.45 17.01 6.29
C CYS A 98 -12.27 16.26 4.97
N GLU A 99 -12.15 16.99 3.85
CA GLU A 99 -11.99 16.37 2.54
C GLU A 99 -10.62 15.68 2.40
N LEU A 100 -9.57 16.28 2.96
CA LEU A 100 -8.23 15.71 2.96
C LEU A 100 -8.17 14.42 3.79
N GLU A 101 -8.79 14.40 4.96
CA GLU A 101 -8.90 13.19 5.79
C GLU A 101 -9.66 12.08 5.06
N SER A 102 -10.79 12.40 4.45
CA SER A 102 -11.58 11.43 3.67
C SER A 102 -10.77 10.87 2.49
N THR A 103 -10.12 11.75 1.72
CA THR A 103 -9.29 11.36 0.58
C THR A 103 -8.15 10.44 1.01
N VAL A 104 -7.42 10.78 2.08
CA VAL A 104 -6.32 9.95 2.60
C VAL A 104 -6.84 8.61 3.09
N SER A 105 -7.99 8.57 3.77
CA SER A 105 -8.61 7.33 4.23
C SER A 105 -8.98 6.41 3.06
N ASN A 106 -9.63 6.95 2.03
CA ASN A 106 -10.04 6.18 0.84
C ASN A 106 -8.81 5.65 0.08
N LEU A 107 -7.74 6.45 -0.04
CA LEU A 107 -6.49 6.02 -0.66
C LEU A 107 -5.82 4.88 0.14
N LYS A 108 -5.78 4.96 1.47
CA LYS A 108 -5.23 3.89 2.31
C LYS A 108 -6.04 2.60 2.18
N GLN A 109 -7.37 2.70 2.19
CA GLN A 109 -8.23 1.53 2.01
C GLN A 109 -8.00 0.87 0.64
N ALA A 110 -7.94 1.67 -0.42
CA ALA A 110 -7.69 1.16 -1.77
C ALA A 110 -6.32 0.47 -1.91
N LEU A 111 -5.29 0.93 -1.18
CA LEU A 111 -3.99 0.25 -1.14
C LEU A 111 -4.06 -1.10 -0.44
N VAL A 112 -4.76 -1.19 0.70
CA VAL A 112 -4.96 -2.46 1.40
C VAL A 112 -5.74 -3.46 0.53
N GLU A 113 -6.82 -3.02 -0.12
CA GLU A 113 -7.60 -3.86 -1.03
C GLU A 113 -6.77 -4.34 -2.24
N TYR A 114 -5.85 -3.50 -2.72
CA TYR A 114 -4.93 -3.86 -3.80
C TYR A 114 -3.85 -4.85 -3.35
N GLU A 115 -3.29 -4.68 -2.16
CA GLU A 115 -2.34 -5.62 -1.55
C GLU A 115 -3.01 -6.98 -1.29
N ASP A 116 -4.20 -6.99 -0.70
CA ASP A 116 -5.00 -8.20 -0.48
C ASP A 116 -5.32 -8.91 -1.81
N PHE A 117 -5.67 -8.16 -2.86
CA PHE A 117 -5.90 -8.72 -4.19
C PHE A 117 -4.64 -9.35 -4.80
N LEU A 118 -3.47 -8.72 -4.63
CA LEU A 118 -2.20 -9.29 -5.11
C LEU A 118 -1.83 -10.56 -4.35
N VAL A 119 -2.06 -10.62 -3.04
CA VAL A 119 -1.81 -11.82 -2.23
C VAL A 119 -2.72 -12.97 -2.68
N ILE A 120 -4.01 -12.71 -2.93
CA ILE A 120 -4.96 -13.72 -3.42
C ILE A 120 -4.61 -14.17 -4.85
N ALA A 121 -4.28 -13.24 -5.74
CA ALA A 121 -3.94 -13.56 -7.12
C ALA A 121 -2.62 -14.34 -7.24
N VAL A 122 -1.63 -14.05 -6.39
CA VAL A 122 -0.41 -14.84 -6.28
C VAL A 122 -0.71 -16.23 -5.71
N ASP A 123 -1.62 -16.34 -4.75
CA ASP A 123 -2.07 -17.64 -4.23
C ASP A 123 -2.74 -18.51 -5.31
N ASP A 124 -3.58 -17.91 -6.14
CA ASP A 124 -4.23 -18.58 -7.28
C ASP A 124 -3.23 -18.95 -8.40
N LEU A 125 -2.23 -18.09 -8.68
CA LEU A 125 -1.17 -18.40 -9.65
C LEU A 125 -0.16 -19.43 -9.13
N GLU A 126 0.11 -19.48 -7.82
CA GLU A 126 0.96 -20.50 -7.20
C GLU A 126 0.20 -21.82 -7.00
N SER A 127 -1.12 -21.80 -6.87
CA SER A 127 -1.99 -23.00 -6.95
C SER A 127 -1.97 -23.65 -8.34
N LEU A 128 -1.64 -22.86 -9.38
CA LEU A 128 -1.36 -23.36 -10.74
C LEU A 128 0.08 -23.89 -10.89
N VAL A 129 0.98 -23.62 -9.94
CA VAL A 129 2.31 -24.22 -9.93
C VAL A 129 2.17 -25.67 -9.45
N PRO A 130 2.61 -26.66 -10.23
CA PRO A 130 2.53 -28.05 -9.81
C PRO A 130 3.22 -28.23 -8.45
N VAL A 131 2.54 -28.90 -7.50
CA VAL A 131 3.08 -29.23 -6.16
C VAL A 131 4.55 -29.71 -6.17
N PRO A 132 5.02 -30.52 -7.14
CA PRO A 132 6.44 -30.90 -7.22
C PRO A 132 7.42 -29.73 -7.34
N ASP A 133 7.02 -28.60 -7.95
CA ASP A 133 7.89 -27.44 -8.15
C ASP A 133 7.88 -26.52 -6.93
N THR A 134 6.77 -26.44 -6.20
CA THR A 134 6.70 -25.76 -4.88
C THR A 134 7.55 -26.46 -3.83
N LEU A 135 7.54 -27.81 -3.81
CA LEU A 135 8.40 -28.60 -2.90
C LEU A 135 9.90 -28.39 -3.21
N LYS A 136 10.29 -28.36 -4.48
CA LYS A 136 11.67 -28.06 -4.87
C LYS A 136 12.07 -26.65 -4.44
N ARG A 137 11.17 -25.68 -4.57
CA ARG A 137 11.43 -24.29 -4.19
C ARG A 137 11.67 -24.16 -2.67
N VAL A 138 10.86 -24.83 -1.85
CA VAL A 138 11.12 -24.91 -0.40
C VAL A 138 12.47 -25.55 -0.09
N GLN A 139 12.87 -26.62 -0.78
CA GLN A 139 14.19 -27.23 -0.60
C GLN A 139 15.33 -26.25 -0.92
N VAL A 140 15.21 -25.49 -2.01
CA VAL A 140 16.21 -24.49 -2.40
C VAL A 140 16.29 -23.36 -1.37
N LEU A 141 15.15 -22.85 -0.91
CA LEU A 141 15.09 -21.76 0.06
C LEU A 141 15.62 -22.19 1.44
N LEU A 142 15.28 -23.39 1.91
CA LEU A 142 15.84 -23.94 3.15
C LEU A 142 17.35 -24.17 3.03
N ALA A 143 17.84 -24.69 1.90
CA ALA A 143 19.28 -24.87 1.67
C ALA A 143 20.04 -23.54 1.60
N ALA A 144 19.37 -22.47 1.16
CA ALA A 144 19.92 -21.12 1.14
C ALA A 144 19.80 -20.38 2.49
N SER A 145 19.20 -21.00 3.52
CA SER A 145 18.83 -20.34 4.78
C SER A 145 17.98 -19.07 4.57
N ASP A 146 17.13 -19.08 3.54
CA ASP A 146 16.28 -17.96 3.18
C ASP A 146 15.00 -17.95 4.05
N VAL A 147 14.67 -16.80 4.63
CA VAL A 147 13.47 -16.62 5.45
C VAL A 147 12.18 -16.77 4.63
N GLU A 148 12.23 -16.57 3.31
CA GLU A 148 11.12 -16.87 2.38
C GLU A 148 10.67 -18.34 2.50
N ALA A 149 11.54 -19.25 2.97
CA ALA A 149 11.17 -20.63 3.24
C ALA A 149 10.08 -20.77 4.31
N ILE A 150 10.08 -19.89 5.33
CA ILE A 150 9.10 -19.94 6.43
C ILE A 150 7.72 -19.59 5.91
N GLU A 151 7.61 -18.50 5.14
CA GLU A 151 6.35 -18.03 4.55
C GLU A 151 5.75 -19.09 3.61
N LEU A 152 6.59 -19.70 2.77
CA LEU A 152 6.18 -20.73 1.83
C LEU A 152 5.76 -22.04 2.55
N LEU A 153 6.42 -22.41 3.66
CA LEU A 153 6.04 -23.55 4.49
C LEU A 153 4.72 -23.33 5.25
N GLU A 154 4.47 -22.12 5.75
CA GLU A 154 3.20 -21.77 6.39
C GLU A 154 2.04 -21.89 5.41
N ARG A 155 2.20 -21.35 4.20
CA ARG A 155 1.23 -21.47 3.11
C ARG A 155 0.96 -22.93 2.74
N LEU A 156 2.00 -23.74 2.56
CA LEU A 156 1.84 -25.19 2.29
C LEU A 156 1.11 -25.94 3.41
N SER A 157 1.28 -25.51 4.66
CA SER A 157 0.61 -26.12 5.81
C SER A 157 -0.89 -25.81 5.89
N LEU A 158 -1.38 -24.79 5.18
CA LEU A 158 -2.80 -24.42 5.11
C LEU A 158 -3.60 -25.29 4.13
N HIS A 159 -2.96 -25.82 3.08
CA HIS A 159 -3.62 -26.52 1.98
C HIS A 159 -3.36 -28.04 1.96
N ARG A 160 -2.62 -28.57 2.94
CA ARG A 160 -2.28 -30.00 3.06
C ARG A 160 -2.57 -30.49 4.47
N ASP A 161 -2.90 -31.78 4.63
CA ASP A 161 -2.96 -32.41 5.96
C ASP A 161 -1.58 -32.35 6.63
N ALA A 162 -1.40 -31.30 7.43
CA ALA A 162 -0.11 -30.81 7.90
C ALA A 162 0.24 -31.30 9.31
N SER A 163 0.21 -32.61 9.55
CA SER A 163 0.96 -33.15 10.71
C SER A 163 2.46 -33.08 10.46
N ASP A 164 2.88 -33.30 9.22
CA ASP A 164 4.27 -33.62 8.91
C ASP A 164 5.13 -32.37 8.65
N LEU A 165 4.51 -31.24 8.28
CA LEU A 165 5.21 -29.97 8.04
C LEU A 165 5.38 -29.11 9.30
N LYS A 166 4.71 -29.45 10.41
CA LYS A 166 4.78 -28.68 11.66
C LYS A 166 6.17 -28.72 12.31
N SER A 167 6.84 -29.86 12.22
CA SER A 167 8.22 -30.02 12.70
C SER A 167 9.19 -29.16 11.88
N VAL A 168 9.06 -29.21 10.55
CA VAL A 168 9.86 -28.41 9.60
C VAL A 168 9.68 -26.92 9.86
N LEU A 169 8.43 -26.47 9.98
CA LEU A 169 8.10 -25.06 10.21
C LEU A 169 8.66 -24.54 11.54
N LYS A 170 8.62 -25.38 12.59
CA LYS A 170 9.20 -25.03 13.90
C LYS A 170 10.71 -24.85 13.80
N LEU A 171 11.41 -25.77 13.14
CA LEU A 171 12.86 -25.70 12.95
C LEU A 171 13.26 -24.45 12.14
N ALA A 172 12.52 -24.14 11.06
CA ALA A 172 12.77 -22.96 10.24
C ALA A 172 12.55 -21.65 11.04
N ARG A 173 11.49 -21.57 11.86
CA ARG A 173 11.24 -20.41 12.75
C ARG A 173 12.29 -20.25 13.85
N ASP A 174 12.88 -21.35 14.30
CA ASP A 174 14.01 -21.35 15.23
C ASP A 174 15.36 -21.07 14.53
N TYR A 175 15.34 -20.64 13.25
CA TYR A 175 16.50 -20.39 12.39
C TYR A 175 17.43 -21.60 12.18
N LYS A 176 16.91 -22.81 12.42
CA LYS A 176 17.61 -24.09 12.22
C LYS A 176 17.34 -24.63 10.81
N PHE A 177 17.76 -23.89 9.79
CA PHE A 177 17.44 -24.17 8.39
C PHE A 177 18.00 -25.51 7.88
N ASP A 178 19.20 -25.90 8.31
CA ASP A 178 19.79 -27.19 7.97
C ASP A 178 18.95 -28.36 8.51
N GLU A 179 18.55 -28.29 9.78
CA GLU A 179 17.68 -29.29 10.43
C GLU A 179 16.28 -29.30 9.78
N ALA A 180 15.76 -28.12 9.42
CA ALA A 180 14.49 -27.99 8.72
C ALA A 180 14.55 -28.61 7.31
N LEU A 181 15.63 -28.44 6.57
CA LEU A 181 15.83 -29.04 5.25
C LEU A 181 15.85 -30.56 5.31
N GLU A 182 16.59 -31.13 6.26
CA GLU A 182 16.64 -32.59 6.48
C GLU A 182 15.24 -33.15 6.76
N SER A 183 14.53 -32.54 7.72
CA SER A 183 13.16 -32.93 8.06
C SER A 183 12.20 -32.76 6.86
N PHE A 184 12.37 -31.72 6.05
CA PHE A 184 11.55 -31.50 4.86
C PHE A 184 11.79 -32.54 3.76
N ILE A 185 13.04 -32.99 3.58
CA ILE A 185 13.38 -34.05 2.62
C ILE A 185 12.75 -35.39 3.04
N GLU A 186 12.72 -35.70 4.34
CA GLU A 186 12.05 -36.90 4.85
C GLU A 186 10.54 -36.86 4.59
N VAL A 187 9.90 -35.74 4.95
CA VAL A 187 8.44 -35.54 4.78
C VAL A 187 8.03 -35.54 3.30
N SER A 188 8.85 -34.98 2.42
CA SER A 188 8.57 -34.94 0.97
C SER A 188 8.81 -36.26 0.25
N ARG A 189 9.57 -37.20 0.83
CA ARG A 189 9.75 -38.57 0.29
C ARG A 189 8.53 -39.45 0.54
N ASP A 190 7.97 -39.40 1.76
CA ASP A 190 6.82 -40.22 2.15
C ASP A 190 5.54 -39.93 1.33
N THR A 191 5.44 -38.75 0.70
CA THR A 191 4.27 -38.42 -0.12
C THR A 191 4.37 -38.81 -1.60
N LYS A 192 5.49 -39.40 -2.04
CA LYS A 192 5.60 -39.96 -3.41
C LYS A 192 5.13 -41.40 -3.51
N GLU A 193 4.87 -42.07 -2.40
CA GLU A 193 4.50 -43.51 -2.34
C GLU A 193 3.02 -43.79 -2.02
N LYS A 194 2.17 -42.75 -1.92
CA LYS A 194 0.70 -42.87 -1.78
C LYS A 194 0.00 -42.22 -2.95
#